data_AF-A0A8T0C6P1-F1
#
_entry.id   AF-A0A8T0C6P1-F1
#
_cell.length_a   1.000
_cell.length_b   1.000
_cell.length_c   1.000
_cell.angle_alpha   90.00
_cell.angle_beta   90.00
_cell.angle_gamma   90.00
#
_symmetry.space_group_name_H-M   'P 1'
#
loop_
_entity.id
_entity.type
_entity.pdbx_description
1 polymer ?
#
loop_
_entity_poly.entity_id
_entity_poly.type
_entity_poly.pdbx_seq_one_letter_code
_entity_poly.pdbx_strand_id
1 'polypeptide(L)'
;MTEKQWCGYLLCILSVCSSALANDEVVHRQGSVPLVGITLVDSIDSDIEEPNEASGGAMEMQRFFATLVVGKLNNCLKSVQSSFEQWMKAQKLLASKEVVAADKFNLLIISRDKKGLFDTGYVVDKDMSYVRVYIDYFDISGNKLAIEAIESVIKDYDLSDLWSDLKESMECI
;
A
#
# COMPACT_ATOMS: atom_id res chain seq x y z
N MET A 1 49.56 -6.07 -57.19
CA MET A 1 49.62 -5.04 -58.25
C MET A 1 48.35 -4.21 -58.08
N THR A 2 48.41 -3.18 -57.24
CA THR A 2 48.51 -1.74 -57.61
C THR A 2 47.26 -1.24 -58.30
N GLU A 3 46.46 -0.43 -57.59
CA GLU A 3 46.10 0.91 -58.08
C GLU A 3 45.57 1.81 -56.96
N LYS A 4 46.13 3.01 -56.91
CA LYS A 4 45.64 4.17 -56.18
C LYS A 4 44.49 4.78 -56.98
N GLN A 5 43.49 5.36 -56.33
CA GLN A 5 42.87 6.57 -56.86
C GLN A 5 42.29 7.45 -55.74
N TRP A 6 42.74 8.70 -55.78
CA TRP A 6 42.28 9.84 -55.00
C TRP A 6 41.17 10.60 -55.76
N CYS A 7 40.60 11.57 -55.06
CA CYS A 7 39.59 12.58 -55.45
C CYS A 7 38.14 12.14 -55.24
N GLY A 8 37.27 12.91 -54.60
CA GLY A 8 37.41 14.27 -54.10
C GLY A 8 36.03 14.93 -54.10
N TYR A 9 35.74 15.69 -53.04
CA TYR A 9 34.78 16.79 -52.94
C TYR A 9 33.29 16.57 -53.29
N LEU A 10 32.50 17.37 -52.55
CA LEU A 10 31.15 17.87 -52.82
C LEU A 10 29.95 17.09 -52.23
N LEU A 11 29.18 17.89 -51.48
CA LEU A 11 27.73 17.82 -51.23
C LEU A 11 27.24 17.05 -49.99
N CYS A 12 27.35 17.73 -48.85
CA CYS A 12 26.33 17.70 -47.80
C CYS A 12 24.98 18.14 -48.39
N ILE A 13 24.10 17.21 -48.78
CA ILE A 13 22.67 17.48 -48.97
C ILE A 13 21.86 16.28 -48.46
N LEU A 14 21.09 16.55 -47.40
CA LEU A 14 19.83 15.93 -47.00
C LEU A 14 19.67 14.42 -47.22
N SER A 15 19.95 13.65 -46.17
CA SER A 15 19.20 12.43 -45.91
C SER A 15 18.98 12.31 -44.42
N VAL A 16 17.74 12.61 -44.01
CA VAL A 16 17.22 12.26 -42.69
C VAL A 16 17.16 10.74 -42.67
N CYS A 17 18.24 10.11 -42.22
CA CYS A 17 18.18 8.75 -41.72
C CYS A 17 17.34 8.79 -40.45
N SER A 18 16.04 8.50 -40.60
CA SER A 18 15.18 8.05 -39.51
C SER A 18 15.71 6.70 -39.03
N SER A 19 16.78 6.75 -38.25
CA SER A 19 17.22 5.64 -37.42
C SER A 19 16.16 5.45 -36.36
N ALA A 20 15.47 4.32 -36.44
CA ALA A 20 14.55 3.81 -35.46
C ALA A 20 15.10 4.00 -34.04
N LEU A 21 14.52 4.92 -33.29
CA LEU A 21 14.48 4.83 -31.83
C LEU A 21 13.31 3.90 -31.51
N ALA A 22 13.55 2.61 -31.68
CA ALA A 22 12.82 1.59 -30.95
C ALA A 22 13.23 1.69 -29.48
N ASN A 23 12.75 2.73 -28.81
CA ASN A 23 12.58 2.68 -27.37
C ASN A 23 11.26 1.95 -27.15
N ASP A 24 11.32 0.62 -27.24
CA ASP A 24 10.45 -0.21 -26.43
C ASP A 24 10.78 0.15 -24.98
N GLU A 25 10.12 1.19 -24.47
CA GLU A 25 9.89 1.31 -23.04
C GLU A 25 9.08 0.07 -22.67
N VAL A 26 9.81 -0.98 -22.30
CA VAL A 26 9.31 -1.95 -21.36
C VAL A 26 9.01 -1.13 -20.10
N VAL A 27 7.80 -0.59 -20.05
CA VAL A 27 7.18 -0.17 -18.80
C VAL A 27 7.17 -1.45 -17.98
N HIS A 28 8.20 -1.60 -17.13
CA HIS A 28 8.11 -2.50 -16.01
C HIS A 28 6.84 -2.07 -15.28
N ARG A 29 5.76 -2.83 -15.48
CA ARG A 29 4.65 -2.85 -14.54
C ARG A 29 5.30 -3.23 -13.21
N GLN A 30 5.71 -2.24 -12.44
CA GLN A 30 5.92 -2.40 -11.02
C GLN A 30 4.61 -3.00 -10.54
N GLY A 31 4.64 -4.29 -10.19
CA GLY A 31 3.53 -4.90 -9.50
C GLY A 31 3.17 -3.97 -8.34
N SER A 32 1.88 -3.70 -8.17
CA SER A 32 1.39 -2.91 -7.05
C SER A 32 2.04 -3.43 -5.77
N VAL A 33 2.86 -2.59 -5.13
CA VAL A 33 3.43 -2.94 -3.83
C VAL A 33 2.25 -3.10 -2.87
N PRO A 34 2.11 -4.24 -2.18
CA PRO A 34 1.02 -4.49 -1.26
C PRO A 34 1.00 -3.41 -0.17
N LEU A 35 -0.20 -2.92 0.15
CA LEU A 35 -0.36 -1.90 1.18
C LEU A 35 -0.30 -2.53 2.57
N VAL A 36 0.01 -1.69 3.55
CA VAL A 36 0.03 -1.97 5.00
C VAL A 36 -1.03 -1.12 5.71
N GLY A 37 -1.60 -0.13 5.00
CA GLY A 37 -2.78 0.61 5.42
C GLY A 37 -3.23 1.68 4.43
N ILE A 38 -4.36 2.31 4.74
CA ILE A 38 -4.96 3.39 3.96
C ILE A 38 -5.24 4.55 4.92
N THR A 39 -4.90 5.76 4.49
CA THR A 39 -5.23 7.01 5.18
C THR A 39 -6.13 7.83 4.27
N LEU A 40 -7.28 8.25 4.79
CA LEU A 40 -8.11 9.27 4.17
C LEU A 40 -7.84 10.61 4.84
N VAL A 41 -7.76 11.66 4.03
CA VAL A 41 -7.69 13.07 4.46
C VAL A 41 -8.73 13.87 3.67
N ASP A 42 -9.18 15.02 4.20
CA ASP A 42 -10.08 15.94 3.48
C ASP A 42 -9.36 17.11 2.80
N SER A 43 -8.07 17.29 3.08
CA SER A 43 -7.20 18.27 2.44
C SER A 43 -5.80 17.70 2.18
N ILE A 44 -5.10 18.23 1.19
CA ILE A 44 -3.68 17.90 0.96
C ILE A 44 -2.77 18.49 2.04
N ASP A 45 -3.24 19.53 2.72
CA ASP A 45 -2.55 20.23 3.79
C ASP A 45 -2.90 19.66 5.19
N SER A 46 -3.65 18.56 5.26
CA SER A 46 -4.05 17.96 6.54
C SER A 46 -2.81 17.53 7.33
N ASP A 47 -2.74 17.95 8.58
CA ASP A 47 -1.69 17.54 9.51
C ASP A 47 -1.85 16.05 9.84
N ILE A 48 -1.12 15.19 9.15
CA ILE A 48 -1.04 13.77 9.47
C ILE A 48 -0.01 13.62 10.60
N GLU A 49 -0.48 13.45 11.83
CA GLU A 49 0.40 13.08 12.94
C GLU A 49 1.02 11.71 12.62
N GLU A 50 2.36 11.62 12.56
CA GLU A 50 3.04 10.35 12.40
C GLU A 50 2.71 9.44 13.60
N PRO A 51 2.31 8.17 13.42
CA PRO A 51 2.07 7.30 14.54
C PRO A 51 3.36 7.08 15.32
N ASN A 52 3.26 7.31 16.62
CA ASN A 52 4.23 7.00 17.67
C ASN A 52 5.16 5.82 17.34
N GLU A 53 6.47 6.05 17.55
CA GLU A 53 7.67 5.21 17.82
C GLU A 53 7.72 3.69 17.51
N ALA A 54 6.61 2.97 17.39
CA ALA A 54 6.55 1.53 17.04
C ALA A 54 6.48 1.27 15.52
N SER A 55 6.19 2.30 14.73
CA SER A 55 6.23 2.30 13.27
C SER A 55 7.60 2.77 12.81
N GLY A 56 8.38 1.89 12.16
CA GLY A 56 9.65 2.27 11.51
C GLY A 56 9.53 3.62 10.79
N GLY A 57 10.49 4.51 11.07
CA GLY A 57 10.29 5.96 11.00
C GLY A 57 9.73 6.50 9.68
N ALA A 58 9.12 7.69 9.76
CA ALA A 58 8.66 8.62 8.72
C ALA A 58 8.71 8.17 7.23
N MET A 59 9.90 7.83 6.73
CA MET A 59 10.15 7.47 5.33
C MET A 59 9.60 6.10 4.91
N GLU A 60 9.48 5.14 5.84
CA GLU A 60 9.00 3.78 5.52
C GLU A 60 7.47 3.75 5.37
N MET A 61 6.74 4.59 6.12
CA MET A 61 5.28 4.65 6.06
C MET A 61 4.73 5.14 4.72
N GLN A 62 5.41 6.08 4.06
CA GLN A 62 4.94 6.64 2.78
C GLN A 62 4.92 5.62 1.63
N ARG A 63 5.69 4.54 1.73
CA ARG A 63 5.79 3.54 0.64
C ARG A 63 4.70 2.49 0.69
N PHE A 64 4.10 2.29 1.87
CA PHE A 64 3.21 1.17 2.12
C PHE A 64 1.84 1.59 2.64
N PHE A 65 1.65 2.87 2.96
CA PHE A 65 0.34 3.46 3.18
C PHE A 65 -0.13 4.22 1.93
N ALA A 66 -1.35 3.94 1.48
CA ALA A 66 -2.00 4.79 0.49
C ALA A 66 -2.67 5.98 1.20
N THR A 67 -2.39 7.20 0.77
CA THR A 67 -3.12 8.40 1.23
C THR A 67 -4.07 8.86 0.14
N LEU A 68 -5.36 8.99 0.46
CA LEU A 68 -6.40 9.41 -0.47
C LEU A 68 -7.08 10.67 0.07
N VAL A 69 -7.25 11.67 -0.81
CA VAL A 69 -8.00 12.88 -0.49
C VAL A 69 -9.47 12.65 -0.84
N VAL A 70 -10.36 12.83 0.12
CA VAL A 70 -11.82 12.67 -0.03
C VAL A 70 -12.54 13.99 0.23
N GLY A 71 -13.74 14.16 -0.31
CA GLY A 71 -14.48 15.42 -0.15
C GLY A 71 -14.90 15.75 1.28
N LYS A 72 -15.03 14.72 2.14
CA LYS A 72 -15.37 14.87 3.56
C LYS A 72 -15.00 13.59 4.32
N LEU A 73 -14.31 13.76 5.46
CA LEU A 73 -14.06 12.66 6.38
C LEU A 73 -15.29 12.31 7.20
N ASN A 74 -15.55 11.02 7.34
CA ASN A 74 -16.60 10.47 8.18
C ASN A 74 -16.02 9.36 9.07
N ASN A 75 -16.62 9.16 10.23
CA ASN A 75 -16.25 8.03 11.08
C ASN A 75 -16.92 6.74 10.56
N CYS A 76 -16.11 5.89 9.94
CA CYS A 76 -16.49 4.63 9.29
C CYS A 76 -16.24 3.36 10.12
N LEU A 77 -16.11 3.51 11.44
CA LEU A 77 -15.75 2.41 12.34
C LEU A 77 -16.59 1.15 12.11
N LYS A 78 -17.92 1.27 11.99
CA LYS A 78 -18.81 0.11 11.81
C LYS A 78 -18.58 -0.62 10.49
N SER A 79 -18.42 0.12 9.39
CA SER A 79 -18.20 -0.46 8.07
C SER A 79 -16.85 -1.16 8.03
N VAL A 80 -15.81 -0.51 8.55
CA VAL A 80 -14.45 -1.09 8.63
C VAL A 80 -14.41 -2.32 9.53
N GLN A 81 -15.05 -2.27 10.70
CA GLN A 81 -15.18 -3.43 11.59
C GLN A 81 -15.85 -4.61 10.87
N SER A 82 -16.94 -4.36 10.12
CA SER A 82 -17.61 -5.43 9.37
C SER A 82 -16.70 -6.08 8.33
N SER A 83 -15.87 -5.31 7.64
CA SER A 83 -14.93 -5.84 6.65
C SER A 83 -13.84 -6.70 7.28
N PHE A 84 -13.30 -6.31 8.44
CA PHE A 84 -12.39 -7.17 9.20
C PHE A 84 -13.08 -8.47 9.67
N GLU A 85 -14.30 -8.40 10.18
CA GLU A 85 -15.06 -9.58 10.61
C GLU A 85 -15.35 -10.54 9.45
N GLN A 86 -15.72 -10.01 8.28
CA GLN A 86 -15.95 -10.79 7.06
C GLN A 86 -14.67 -11.48 6.59
N TRP A 87 -13.57 -10.73 6.50
CA TRP A 87 -12.26 -11.27 6.13
C TRP A 87 -11.80 -12.36 7.09
N MET A 88 -11.89 -12.13 8.40
CA MET A 88 -11.55 -13.14 9.40
C MET A 88 -12.37 -14.42 9.24
N LYS A 89 -13.67 -14.29 9.00
CA LYS A 89 -14.55 -15.43 8.79
C LYS A 89 -14.16 -16.20 7.52
N ALA A 90 -13.88 -15.50 6.41
CA ALA A 90 -13.43 -16.10 5.16
C ALA A 90 -12.10 -16.85 5.35
N GLN A 91 -11.17 -16.24 6.06
CA GLN A 91 -9.84 -16.78 6.31
C GLN A 91 -9.76 -17.76 7.49
N LYS A 92 -10.87 -18.01 8.19
CA LYS A 92 -10.96 -18.86 9.39
C LYS A 92 -9.99 -18.43 10.50
N LEU A 93 -9.88 -17.13 10.72
CA LEU A 93 -9.03 -16.53 11.74
C LEU A 93 -9.74 -16.41 13.07
N LEU A 94 -8.95 -16.30 14.15
CA LEU A 94 -9.45 -16.16 15.51
C LEU A 94 -9.03 -14.80 16.07
N ALA A 95 -10.01 -14.03 16.53
CA ALA A 95 -9.76 -12.83 17.32
C ALA A 95 -9.16 -13.25 18.67
N SER A 96 -8.04 -12.64 19.04
CA SER A 96 -7.45 -12.78 20.36
C SER A 96 -7.93 -11.68 21.31
N LYS A 97 -8.07 -10.45 20.80
CA LYS A 97 -8.41 -9.27 21.60
C LYS A 97 -9.01 -8.21 20.71
N GLU A 98 -10.08 -7.60 21.17
CA GLU A 98 -10.74 -6.47 20.52
C GLU A 98 -10.77 -5.28 21.48
N VAL A 99 -10.48 -4.10 20.95
CA VAL A 99 -10.59 -2.82 21.67
C VAL A 99 -11.39 -1.86 20.79
N VAL A 100 -12.54 -1.43 21.29
CA VAL A 100 -13.43 -0.49 20.60
C VAL A 100 -13.64 0.76 21.44
N ALA A 101 -13.46 1.93 20.85
CA ALA A 101 -13.85 3.22 21.40
C ALA A 101 -14.54 4.06 20.31
N ALA A 102 -14.95 5.28 20.63
CA ALA A 102 -15.71 6.13 19.70
C ALA A 102 -14.91 6.51 18.43
N ASP A 103 -13.60 6.66 18.58
CA ASP A 103 -12.64 7.16 17.58
C ASP A 103 -11.65 6.09 17.13
N LYS A 104 -11.69 4.89 17.70
CA LYS A 104 -10.75 3.82 17.35
C LYS A 104 -11.34 2.43 17.47
N PHE A 105 -10.82 1.55 16.64
CA PHE A 105 -11.04 0.12 16.68
C PHE A 105 -9.68 -0.56 16.51
N ASN A 106 -9.41 -1.59 17.30
CA ASN A 106 -8.21 -2.39 17.18
C ASN A 106 -8.56 -3.87 17.44
N LEU A 107 -8.03 -4.75 16.61
CA LEU A 107 -8.29 -6.17 16.65
C LEU A 107 -7.00 -6.94 16.43
N LEU A 108 -6.61 -7.70 17.46
CA LEU A 108 -5.50 -8.64 17.40
C LEU A 108 -6.02 -9.99 16.93
N ILE A 109 -5.41 -10.53 15.86
CA ILE A 109 -5.88 -11.72 15.17
C ILE A 109 -4.74 -12.73 15.09
N ILE A 110 -4.94 -13.95 15.55
CA ILE A 110 -3.91 -14.99 15.46
C ILE A 110 -3.90 -15.59 14.05
N SER A 111 -2.71 -15.75 13.47
CA SER A 111 -2.54 -16.38 12.16
C SER A 111 -3.03 -17.83 12.17
N ARG A 112 -3.48 -18.39 11.03
CA ARG A 112 -4.04 -19.75 10.96
C ARG A 112 -3.08 -20.81 11.49
N ASP A 113 -1.80 -20.66 11.15
CA ASP A 113 -0.71 -21.54 11.56
C ASP A 113 -0.17 -21.24 12.96
N LYS A 114 -0.69 -20.20 13.63
CA LYS A 114 -0.28 -19.71 14.94
C LYS A 114 1.21 -19.36 15.02
N LYS A 115 1.81 -18.99 13.88
CA LYS A 115 3.20 -18.54 13.79
C LYS A 115 3.37 -17.02 13.82
N GLY A 116 2.27 -16.30 13.91
CA GLY A 116 2.26 -14.86 14.10
C GLY A 116 0.89 -14.34 14.49
N LEU A 117 0.80 -13.03 14.52
CA LEU A 117 -0.42 -12.29 14.81
C LEU A 117 -0.51 -11.07 13.88
N PHE A 118 -1.73 -10.75 13.48
CA PHE A 118 -2.05 -9.48 12.85
C PHE A 118 -2.50 -8.50 13.92
N ASP A 119 -1.95 -7.30 13.89
CA ASP A 119 -2.46 -6.15 14.63
C ASP A 119 -3.16 -5.23 13.63
N THR A 120 -4.49 -5.23 13.70
CA THR A 120 -5.32 -4.51 12.74
C THR A 120 -6.06 -3.41 13.45
N GLY A 121 -6.29 -2.29 12.76
CA GLY A 121 -7.03 -1.23 13.41
C GLY A 121 -7.49 -0.13 12.48
N TYR A 122 -8.33 0.70 13.09
CA TYR A 122 -8.94 1.87 12.52
C TYR A 122 -8.83 3.00 13.55
N VAL A 123 -8.38 4.17 13.11
CA VAL A 123 -8.19 5.34 13.98
C VAL A 123 -8.73 6.57 13.25
N VAL A 124 -9.54 7.34 13.97
CA VAL A 124 -9.94 8.69 13.60
C VAL A 124 -9.12 9.62 14.48
N ASP A 125 -8.44 10.57 13.86
CA ASP A 125 -7.74 11.60 14.60
C ASP A 125 -8.73 12.45 15.43
N LYS A 126 -8.27 13.01 16.56
CA LYS A 126 -9.11 13.78 17.48
C LYS A 126 -9.74 14.99 16.82
N ASP A 127 -9.05 15.61 15.88
CA ASP A 127 -9.52 16.78 15.15
C ASP A 127 -10.20 16.41 13.82
N MET A 128 -10.42 15.11 13.58
CA MET A 128 -10.92 14.58 12.30
C MET A 128 -10.08 15.03 11.11
N SER A 129 -8.77 15.26 11.31
CA SER A 129 -7.83 15.64 10.26
C SER A 129 -7.51 14.48 9.31
N TYR A 130 -7.55 13.25 9.82
CA TYR A 130 -7.41 12.03 9.04
C TYR A 130 -8.20 10.87 9.64
N VAL A 131 -8.45 9.88 8.79
CA VAL A 131 -8.96 8.57 9.16
C VAL A 131 -8.02 7.52 8.60
N ARG A 132 -7.62 6.53 9.41
CA ARG A 132 -6.65 5.52 8.99
C ARG A 132 -7.14 4.12 9.31
N VAL A 133 -6.87 3.19 8.40
CA VAL A 133 -6.91 1.74 8.63
C VAL A 133 -5.52 1.16 8.42
N TYR A 134 -5.15 0.13 9.18
CA TYR A 134 -3.84 -0.53 9.07
C TYR A 134 -3.93 -2.03 9.41
N ILE A 135 -2.92 -2.76 8.93
CA ILE A 135 -2.69 -4.18 9.23
C ILE A 135 -1.18 -4.36 9.38
N ASP A 136 -0.74 -4.57 10.60
CA ASP A 136 0.63 -4.98 10.91
C ASP A 136 0.68 -6.49 11.15
N TYR A 137 1.87 -7.09 10.96
CA TYR A 137 2.10 -8.51 11.26
C TYR A 137 3.32 -8.67 12.16
N PHE A 138 3.19 -9.52 13.17
CA PHE A 138 4.26 -9.87 14.09
C PHE A 138 4.47 -11.38 14.10
N ASP A 139 5.73 -11.80 14.20
CA ASP A 139 6.05 -13.21 14.45
C ASP A 139 5.75 -13.62 15.90
N ILE A 140 5.88 -14.92 16.21
CA ILE A 140 5.72 -15.43 17.59
C ILE A 140 6.72 -14.87 18.60
N SER A 141 7.82 -14.27 18.14
CA SER A 141 8.81 -13.63 19.00
C SER A 141 8.46 -12.16 19.28
N GLY A 142 7.38 -11.65 18.69
CA GLY A 142 6.92 -10.27 18.84
C GLY A 142 7.65 -9.29 17.93
N ASN A 143 8.41 -9.75 16.95
CA ASN A 143 9.06 -8.86 15.98
C ASN A 143 8.05 -8.47 14.89
N LYS A 144 7.93 -7.16 14.64
CA LYS A 144 7.17 -6.66 13.50
C LYS A 144 7.87 -7.07 12.21
N LEU A 145 7.11 -7.66 11.29
CA LEU A 145 7.58 -8.02 9.96
C LEU A 145 6.90 -7.13 8.91
N ALA A 146 7.66 -6.79 7.87
CA ALA A 146 7.16 -6.13 6.67
C ALA A 146 6.23 -7.08 5.90
N ILE A 147 4.94 -7.06 6.23
CA ILE A 147 3.91 -7.95 5.67
C ILE A 147 3.82 -7.86 4.14
N GLU A 148 4.07 -6.67 3.61
CA GLU A 148 4.14 -6.36 2.19
C GLU A 148 5.28 -7.07 1.45
N ALA A 149 6.31 -7.50 2.17
CA ALA A 149 7.44 -8.24 1.64
C ALA A 149 7.26 -9.77 1.78
N ILE A 150 6.22 -10.24 2.48
CA ILE A 150 5.96 -11.66 2.72
C ILE A 150 4.87 -12.14 1.77
N GLU A 151 5.28 -12.54 0.56
CA GLU A 151 4.36 -12.94 -0.52
C GLU A 151 3.35 -14.02 -0.10
N SER A 152 3.79 -14.99 0.72
CA SER A 152 2.91 -16.04 1.24
C SER A 152 1.82 -15.48 2.15
N VAL A 153 2.11 -14.47 2.97
CA VAL A 153 1.09 -13.86 3.85
C VAL A 153 0.08 -13.06 3.04
N ILE A 154 0.53 -12.33 2.02
CA ILE A 154 -0.38 -11.58 1.14
C ILE A 154 -1.34 -12.53 0.42
N LYS A 155 -0.81 -13.63 -0.12
CA LYS A 155 -1.60 -14.63 -0.87
C LYS A 155 -2.47 -15.50 0.02
N ASP A 156 -1.92 -16.06 1.08
CA ASP A 156 -2.64 -17.03 1.91
C ASP A 156 -3.81 -16.39 2.69
N TYR A 157 -3.74 -15.08 2.91
CA TYR A 157 -4.76 -14.33 3.64
C TYR A 157 -5.53 -13.34 2.75
N ASP A 158 -5.37 -13.40 1.43
CA ASP A 158 -6.07 -12.56 0.45
C ASP A 158 -6.03 -11.05 0.80
N LEU A 159 -4.87 -10.54 1.22
CA LEU A 159 -4.77 -9.18 1.74
C LEU A 159 -5.08 -8.11 0.69
N SER A 160 -4.82 -8.37 -0.58
CA SER A 160 -5.16 -7.45 -1.67
C SER A 160 -6.67 -7.20 -1.78
N ASP A 161 -7.48 -8.24 -1.57
CA ASP A 161 -8.94 -8.14 -1.60
C ASP A 161 -9.43 -7.40 -0.36
N LEU A 162 -8.90 -7.74 0.81
CA LEU A 162 -9.16 -7.02 2.05
C LEU A 162 -8.85 -5.51 1.92
N TRP A 163 -7.75 -5.13 1.28
CA TRP A 163 -7.43 -3.71 1.07
C TRP A 163 -8.44 -2.99 0.19
N SER A 164 -8.99 -3.69 -0.80
CA SER A 164 -10.05 -3.15 -1.66
C SER A 164 -11.33 -2.95 -0.84
N ASP A 165 -11.73 -3.96 -0.07
CA ASP A 165 -12.91 -3.90 0.81
C ASP A 165 -12.78 -2.79 1.87
N LEU A 166 -11.60 -2.65 2.48
CA LEU A 166 -11.31 -1.61 3.46
C LEU A 166 -11.36 -0.22 2.85
N LYS A 167 -10.82 -0.04 1.63
CA LYS A 167 -10.91 1.23 0.91
C LYS A 167 -12.37 1.65 0.74
N GLU A 168 -13.23 0.76 0.25
CA GLU A 168 -14.67 1.04 0.07
C GLU A 168 -15.35 1.32 1.42
N SER A 169 -15.01 0.54 2.44
CA SER A 169 -15.57 0.69 3.80
C SER A 169 -15.24 2.03 4.44
N MET A 170 -14.06 2.57 4.15
CA MET A 170 -13.63 3.88 4.66
C MET A 170 -14.34 5.06 3.99
N GLU A 171 -15.03 4.86 2.88
CA GLU A 171 -15.84 5.92 2.25
C GLU A 171 -17.25 6.02 2.85
N CYS A 172 -17.71 5.01 3.60
CA CYS A 172 -19.04 4.98 4.24
C CYS A 172 -20.24 5.22 3.29
N ILE A 173 -20.12 4.84 2.03
CA ILE A 173 -21.18 5.02 1.01
C ILE A 173 -22.25 3.94 1.11
#